data_AF-A0A945NWB3-F1
#
_entry.id   AF-A0A945NWB3-F1
#
_cell.length_a   1.000
_cell.length_b   1.000
_cell.length_c   1.000
_cell.angle_alpha   90.00
_cell.angle_beta   90.00
_cell.angle_gamma   90.00
#
_symmetry.space_group_name_H-M   'P 1'
#
loop_
_entity.id
_entity.type
_entity.pdbx_description
1 polymer ?
#
loop_
_entity_poly.entity_id
_entity_poly.type
_entity_poly.pdbx_seq_one_letter_code
_entity_poly.pdbx_strand_id
1 'polypeptide(L)'
;MASVEFDSVTIAVHGAIVLRDVSLDIADGEFVGVIGPSGSGKTSLIRTIAGFTDVVRGRVLLDGIDVTRTKTADRGVGMVFQEPVMFRRRNVRRNVSFPLEIRRREAEEIRDRVDAEARAMHLEHLLARRPDELSRGETQLVQIARTMVRTPRVLLLDEPLVRLDAARQAQMRTELAMLQAGYGVTTVMATNDPIDALTMPSRLVVIHRQRVVQFDHPDAVYRSPATIDAAVGTGDCWLLPATVSADREGFWLDVAHRRAAHDAAPALRHRAWAPVLANHIGQQVTLGIRPGDVVASPNGPVVAAVTKIVPGGPGGAYCDIGGWRCGLTLPAEVSEGDVVRLQVDHLVVFDNATGRAIA
;
A
#
# COMPACT_ATOMS: atom_id res chain seq x y z
N MET A 1 19.71 -3.79 -14.26
CA MET A 1 18.94 -3.52 -13.04
C MET A 1 19.68 -2.41 -12.29
N ALA A 2 19.09 -1.79 -11.27
CA ALA A 2 19.72 -0.72 -10.48
C ALA A 2 19.08 -0.60 -9.09
N SER A 3 19.87 -0.31 -8.06
CA SER A 3 19.34 0.24 -6.81
C SER A 3 18.79 1.66 -7.03
N VAL A 4 17.85 2.08 -6.17
CA VAL A 4 17.29 3.44 -6.15
C VAL A 4 17.49 4.03 -4.77
N GLU A 5 18.17 5.17 -4.70
CA GLU A 5 18.41 5.88 -3.44
C GLU A 5 17.82 7.29 -3.51
N PHE A 6 17.15 7.69 -2.44
CA PHE A 6 16.81 9.08 -2.16
C PHE A 6 17.68 9.53 -0.98
N ASP A 7 18.46 10.58 -1.18
CA ASP A 7 19.29 11.21 -0.14
C ASP A 7 18.70 12.58 0.21
N SER A 8 17.96 12.65 1.32
CA SER A 8 17.31 13.86 1.87
C SER A 8 16.52 14.68 0.82
N VAL A 9 15.76 13.98 -0.01
CA VAL A 9 15.09 14.57 -1.18
C VAL A 9 13.84 15.35 -0.78
N THR A 10 13.73 16.58 -1.27
CA THR A 10 12.52 17.40 -1.17
C THR A 10 11.96 17.65 -2.56
N ILE A 11 10.68 17.34 -2.74
CA ILE A 11 9.99 17.36 -4.04
C ILE A 11 8.95 18.48 -4.02
N ALA A 12 8.92 19.29 -5.09
CA ALA A 12 7.88 20.27 -5.31
C ALA A 12 7.17 20.05 -6.64
N VAL A 13 5.86 20.30 -6.64
CA VAL A 13 5.01 20.27 -7.83
C VAL A 13 4.27 21.60 -7.89
N HIS A 14 4.39 22.30 -9.02
CA HIS A 14 3.79 23.63 -9.23
C HIS A 14 4.09 24.63 -8.08
N GLY A 15 5.31 24.60 -7.54
CA GLY A 15 5.75 25.50 -6.46
C GLY A 15 5.34 25.07 -5.04
N ALA A 16 4.49 24.06 -4.89
CA ALA A 16 4.12 23.51 -3.58
C ALA A 16 5.00 22.29 -3.23
N ILE A 17 5.51 22.26 -2.00
CA ILE A 17 6.26 21.11 -1.49
C ILE A 17 5.28 19.95 -1.26
N VAL A 18 5.51 18.83 -1.94
CA VAL A 18 4.67 17.62 -1.85
C VAL A 18 5.32 16.51 -1.04
N LEU A 19 6.65 16.47 -1.00
CA LEU A 19 7.41 15.54 -0.16
C LEU A 19 8.64 16.24 0.43
N ARG A 20 8.96 15.95 1.69
CA ARG A 20 10.02 16.59 2.48
C ARG A 20 10.96 15.53 3.02
N ASP A 21 12.25 15.78 2.82
CA ASP A 21 13.35 15.03 3.45
C ASP A 21 13.20 13.50 3.32
N VAL A 22 12.88 13.07 2.09
CA VAL A 22 12.74 11.65 1.76
C VAL A 22 14.12 11.03 1.69
N SER A 23 14.37 10.07 2.59
CA SER A 23 15.55 9.22 2.54
C SER A 23 15.11 7.76 2.43
N LEU A 24 15.51 7.09 1.35
CA LEU A 24 15.10 5.73 1.01
C LEU A 24 16.26 5.02 0.32
N ASP A 25 16.43 3.74 0.61
CA ASP A 25 17.39 2.87 -0.04
C ASP A 25 16.67 1.61 -0.51
N ILE A 26 16.55 1.47 -1.84
CA ILE A 26 15.87 0.37 -2.52
C ILE A 26 16.95 -0.47 -3.22
N ALA A 27 17.06 -1.73 -2.82
CA ALA A 27 18.08 -2.63 -3.34
C ALA A 27 17.82 -3.01 -4.80
N ASP A 28 18.87 -3.48 -5.48
CA ASP A 28 18.74 -4.02 -6.83
C ASP A 28 17.80 -5.24 -6.85
N GLY A 29 16.86 -5.25 -7.79
CA GLY A 29 15.84 -6.29 -7.94
C GLY A 29 14.72 -6.28 -6.90
N GLU A 30 14.72 -5.32 -5.98
CA GLU A 30 13.71 -5.22 -4.93
C GLU A 30 12.34 -4.79 -5.50
N PHE A 31 11.25 -5.36 -4.96
CA PHE A 31 9.89 -4.89 -5.21
C PHE A 31 9.44 -4.02 -4.03
N VAL A 32 9.31 -2.73 -4.25
CA VAL A 32 8.84 -1.76 -3.25
C VAL A 32 7.44 -1.25 -3.56
N GLY A 33 6.54 -1.37 -2.58
CA GLY A 33 5.22 -0.75 -2.60
C GLY A 33 5.27 0.64 -2.00
N VAL A 34 4.46 1.55 -2.53
CA VAL A 34 4.29 2.91 -1.99
C VAL A 34 2.81 3.12 -1.70
N ILE A 35 2.48 3.33 -0.43
CA ILE A 35 1.11 3.57 0.03
C ILE A 35 0.99 4.88 0.78
N GLY A 36 -0.26 5.32 0.97
CA GLY A 36 -0.59 6.55 1.67
C GLY A 36 -1.89 7.14 1.13
N PRO A 37 -2.51 8.10 1.84
CA PRO A 37 -3.75 8.73 1.41
C PRO A 37 -3.67 9.34 0.00
N SER A 38 -4.81 9.62 -0.62
CA SER A 38 -4.84 10.38 -1.87
C SER A 38 -4.16 11.74 -1.68
N GLY A 39 -3.33 12.15 -2.64
CA GLY A 39 -2.56 13.39 -2.56
C GLY A 39 -1.36 13.39 -1.60
N SER A 40 -1.02 12.25 -0.98
CA SER A 40 0.12 12.14 -0.05
C SER A 40 1.50 12.34 -0.70
N GLY A 41 1.62 12.12 -2.02
CA GLY A 41 2.87 12.29 -2.76
C GLY A 41 3.39 11.03 -3.48
N LYS A 42 2.69 9.88 -3.42
CA LYS A 42 3.10 8.61 -4.06
C LYS A 42 3.51 8.76 -5.52
N THR A 43 2.61 9.29 -6.35
CA THR A 43 2.87 9.55 -7.76
C THR A 43 4.02 10.54 -7.97
N SER A 44 4.17 11.53 -7.07
CA SER A 44 5.30 12.48 -7.15
C SER A 44 6.63 11.81 -6.83
N LEU A 45 6.67 10.88 -5.87
CA LEU A 45 7.85 10.06 -5.59
C LEU A 45 8.26 9.25 -6.82
N ILE A 46 7.32 8.51 -7.41
CA ILE A 46 7.58 7.70 -8.60
C ILE A 46 8.01 8.56 -9.80
N ARG A 47 7.32 9.67 -10.04
CA ARG A 47 7.67 10.62 -11.10
C ARG A 47 9.03 11.26 -10.89
N THR A 48 9.46 11.42 -9.64
CA THR A 48 10.80 11.93 -9.32
C THR A 48 11.89 10.92 -9.71
N ILE A 49 11.68 9.62 -9.49
CA ILE A 49 12.59 8.56 -10.00
C ILE A 49 12.65 8.63 -11.53
N ALA A 50 11.49 8.75 -12.17
CA ALA A 50 11.38 8.86 -13.64
C ALA A 50 11.99 10.15 -14.22
N GLY A 51 12.18 11.20 -13.41
CA GLY A 51 12.64 12.51 -13.87
C GLY A 51 11.54 13.39 -14.47
N PHE A 52 10.27 13.12 -14.16
CA PHE A 52 9.13 13.98 -14.52
C PHE A 52 8.82 15.05 -13.48
N THR A 53 9.46 15.00 -12.31
CA THR A 53 9.24 15.95 -11.23
C THR A 53 10.58 16.43 -10.70
N ASP A 54 10.68 17.75 -10.49
CA ASP A 54 11.91 18.39 -10.05
C ASP A 54 12.17 18.18 -8.57
N VAL A 55 13.44 17.96 -8.27
CA VAL A 55 13.98 17.91 -6.92
C VAL A 55 14.42 19.32 -6.51
N VAL A 56 13.89 19.79 -5.38
CA VAL A 56 14.23 21.09 -4.79
C VAL A 56 15.52 21.01 -3.98
N ARG A 57 15.70 19.90 -3.25
CA ARG A 57 16.86 19.63 -2.38
C ARG A 57 17.11 18.12 -2.33
N GLY A 58 18.35 17.73 -2.07
CA GLY A 58 18.74 16.33 -1.96
C GLY A 58 19.12 15.73 -3.31
N ARG A 59 19.38 14.42 -3.33
CA ARG A 59 19.83 13.70 -4.52
C ARG A 59 19.04 12.42 -4.73
N VAL A 60 18.77 12.10 -5.99
CA VAL A 60 18.23 10.80 -6.40
C VAL A 60 19.35 10.06 -7.11
N LEU A 61 19.71 8.89 -6.60
CA LEU A 61 20.77 8.06 -7.17
C LEU A 61 20.17 6.79 -7.77
N LEU A 62 20.68 6.39 -8.93
CA LEU A 62 20.43 5.08 -9.53
C LEU A 62 21.76 4.34 -9.60
N ASP A 63 21.92 3.27 -8.81
CA ASP A 63 23.16 2.51 -8.73
C ASP A 63 24.38 3.40 -8.39
N GLY A 64 24.21 4.26 -7.38
CA GLY A 64 25.22 5.23 -6.93
C GLY A 64 25.44 6.43 -7.86
N ILE A 65 24.80 6.48 -9.03
CA ILE A 65 24.92 7.60 -9.96
C ILE A 65 23.82 8.63 -9.68
N ASP A 66 24.20 9.87 -9.38
CA ASP A 66 23.25 10.98 -9.22
C ASP A 66 22.53 11.27 -10.55
N VAL A 67 21.23 11.00 -10.57
CA VAL A 67 20.35 11.25 -11.73
C VAL A 67 19.44 12.45 -11.53
N THR A 68 19.60 13.22 -10.46
CA THR A 68 18.70 14.30 -10.04
C THR A 68 18.38 15.27 -11.19
N ARG A 69 19.38 15.61 -12.01
CA ARG A 69 19.27 16.51 -13.18
C ARG A 69 19.30 15.78 -14.53
N THR A 70 19.37 14.46 -14.54
CA THR A 70 19.35 13.64 -15.75
C THR A 70 17.97 13.67 -16.38
N LYS A 71 17.91 13.88 -17.70
CA LYS A 71 16.65 13.89 -18.46
C LYS A 71 15.99 12.51 -18.39
N THR A 72 14.65 12.48 -18.37
CA THR A 72 13.84 11.24 -18.32
C THR A 72 14.30 10.17 -19.30
N ALA A 73 14.60 10.54 -20.55
CA ALA A 73 14.99 9.60 -21.61
C ALA A 73 16.32 8.86 -21.31
N ASP A 74 17.19 9.47 -20.52
CA ASP A 74 18.56 9.03 -20.26
C ASP A 74 18.70 8.30 -18.92
N ARG A 75 17.64 8.24 -18.09
CA ARG A 75 17.67 7.56 -16.79
C ARG A 75 17.61 6.03 -16.85
N GLY A 76 17.26 5.47 -18.01
CA GLY A 76 17.14 4.02 -18.16
C GLY A 76 15.98 3.39 -17.39
N VAL A 77 14.99 4.18 -16.99
CA VAL A 77 13.78 3.74 -16.25
C VAL A 77 12.60 3.51 -17.20
N GLY A 78 11.69 2.63 -16.80
CA GLY A 78 10.43 2.37 -17.49
C GLY A 78 9.25 2.73 -16.58
N MET A 79 8.26 3.46 -17.11
CA MET A 79 7.10 3.90 -16.31
C MET A 79 5.79 3.49 -16.97
N VAL A 80 4.92 2.86 -16.17
CA VAL A 80 3.53 2.56 -16.48
C VAL A 80 2.67 3.55 -15.70
N PHE A 81 1.87 4.33 -16.43
CA PHE A 81 1.03 5.37 -15.87
C PHE A 81 -0.32 4.81 -15.43
N GLN A 82 -0.95 5.48 -14.45
CA GLN A 82 -2.30 5.16 -13.97
C GLN A 82 -3.34 5.16 -15.10
N GLU A 83 -3.27 6.15 -16.00
CA GLU A 83 -4.11 6.18 -17.19
C GLU A 83 -3.37 5.55 -18.37
N PRO A 84 -3.89 4.44 -18.91
CA PRO A 84 -3.20 3.76 -19.98
C PRO A 84 -3.18 4.61 -21.26
N VAL A 85 -1.98 5.02 -21.68
CA VAL A 85 -1.73 5.66 -22.98
C VAL A 85 -1.35 4.64 -24.06
N MET A 86 -2.21 4.46 -25.06
CA MET A 86 -1.96 3.63 -26.25
C MET A 86 -1.88 4.47 -27.53
N PHE A 87 -1.04 4.06 -28.48
CA PHE A 87 -1.00 4.63 -29.82
C PHE A 87 -2.15 4.07 -30.64
N ARG A 88 -3.26 4.82 -30.71
CA ARG A 88 -4.53 4.38 -31.34
C ARG A 88 -4.40 3.87 -32.78
N ARG A 89 -3.44 4.38 -33.56
CA ARG A 89 -3.21 3.99 -34.96
C ARG A 89 -2.26 2.79 -35.12
N ARG A 90 -1.84 2.17 -34.03
CA ARG A 90 -0.91 1.04 -33.99
C ARG A 90 -1.63 -0.14 -33.32
N ASN A 91 -1.46 -1.35 -33.86
CA ASN A 91 -1.90 -2.57 -33.18
C ASN A 91 -1.00 -2.84 -31.96
N VAL A 92 -1.33 -3.88 -31.18
CA VAL A 92 -0.57 -4.26 -29.99
C VAL A 92 0.91 -4.49 -30.30
N ARG A 93 1.23 -5.28 -31.33
CA ARG A 93 2.62 -5.52 -31.75
C ARG A 93 3.39 -4.21 -31.98
N ARG A 94 2.77 -3.25 -32.69
CA ARG A 94 3.37 -1.94 -32.97
C ARG A 94 3.40 -0.98 -31.79
N ASN A 95 2.54 -1.19 -30.78
CA ASN A 95 2.62 -0.46 -29.52
C ASN A 95 3.81 -0.96 -28.70
N VAL A 96 4.00 -2.28 -28.61
CA VAL A 96 5.11 -2.90 -27.89
C VAL A 96 6.45 -2.61 -28.58
N SER A 97 6.55 -2.69 -29.92
CA SER A 97 7.81 -2.41 -30.64
C SER A 97 8.25 -0.95 -30.62
N PHE A 98 7.31 0.00 -30.43
CA PHE A 98 7.55 1.43 -30.62
C PHE A 98 8.80 1.98 -29.92
N PRO A 99 9.08 1.64 -28.65
CA PRO A 99 10.26 2.18 -27.97
C PRO A 99 11.59 1.70 -28.55
N LEU A 100 11.62 0.53 -29.21
CA LEU A 100 12.79 0.03 -29.94
C LEU A 100 12.94 0.68 -31.32
N GLU A 101 11.82 0.92 -32.01
CA GLU A 101 11.80 1.63 -33.31
C GLU A 101 12.38 3.05 -33.20
N ILE A 102 12.02 3.80 -32.15
CA ILE A 102 12.57 5.14 -31.90
C ILE A 102 14.10 5.11 -31.79
N ARG A 103 14.64 4.05 -31.19
CA ARG A 103 16.09 3.85 -31.02
C ARG A 103 16.76 3.23 -32.23
N ARG A 104 16.02 3.03 -33.33
CA ARG A 104 16.54 2.51 -34.60
C ARG A 104 17.25 1.16 -34.42
N ARG A 105 16.69 0.29 -33.59
CA ARG A 105 17.12 -1.11 -33.49
C ARG A 105 16.81 -1.86 -34.78
N GLU A 106 17.57 -2.92 -35.05
CA GLU A 106 17.38 -3.75 -36.24
C GLU A 106 16.02 -4.46 -36.21
N ALA A 107 15.41 -4.65 -37.38
CA ALA A 107 14.06 -5.19 -37.49
C ALA A 107 13.91 -6.62 -36.94
N GLU A 108 14.98 -7.42 -37.03
CA GLU A 108 15.06 -8.76 -36.45
C GLU A 108 15.08 -8.71 -34.92
N GLU A 109 15.96 -7.89 -34.34
CA GLU A 109 16.03 -7.68 -32.88
C GLU A 109 14.69 -7.19 -32.31
N ILE A 110 14.00 -6.28 -33.02
CA ILE A 110 12.68 -5.79 -32.62
C ILE A 110 11.67 -6.95 -32.58
N ARG A 111 11.65 -7.79 -33.62
CA ARG A 111 10.71 -8.91 -33.71
C ARG A 111 10.92 -9.90 -32.58
N ASP A 112 12.17 -10.30 -32.37
CA ASP A 112 12.54 -11.29 -31.36
C ASP A 112 12.21 -10.81 -29.94
N ARG A 113 12.55 -9.55 -29.63
CA ARG A 113 12.20 -8.94 -28.33
C ARG A 113 10.69 -8.84 -28.15
N VAL A 114 9.94 -8.39 -29.15
CA VAL A 114 8.48 -8.30 -29.02
C VAL A 114 7.84 -9.67 -28.85
N ASP A 115 8.31 -10.68 -29.59
CA ASP A 115 7.78 -12.04 -29.46
C ASP A 115 8.15 -12.68 -28.11
N ALA A 116 9.34 -12.38 -27.57
CA ALA A 116 9.74 -12.82 -26.24
C ALA A 116 8.89 -12.19 -25.13
N GLU A 117 8.70 -10.87 -25.15
CA GLU A 117 7.86 -10.16 -24.18
C GLU A 117 6.38 -10.55 -24.30
N ALA A 118 5.90 -10.79 -25.52
CA ALA A 118 4.54 -11.27 -25.73
C ALA A 118 4.33 -12.66 -25.12
N ARG A 119 5.30 -13.56 -25.22
CA ARG A 119 5.24 -14.88 -24.55
C ARG A 119 5.29 -14.75 -23.04
N ALA A 120 6.18 -13.91 -22.52
CA ALA A 120 6.36 -13.72 -21.08
C ALA A 120 5.11 -13.17 -20.39
N MET A 121 4.28 -12.39 -21.10
CA MET A 121 3.06 -11.79 -20.56
C MET A 121 1.77 -12.37 -21.17
N HIS A 122 1.86 -13.51 -21.87
CA HIS A 122 0.72 -14.20 -22.50
C HIS A 122 -0.11 -13.32 -23.47
N LEU A 123 0.55 -12.44 -24.24
CA LEU A 123 -0.06 -11.46 -25.15
C LEU A 123 -0.05 -11.89 -26.62
N GLU A 124 0.41 -13.10 -26.97
CA GLU A 124 0.60 -13.53 -28.35
C GLU A 124 -0.71 -13.45 -29.16
N HIS A 125 -1.80 -13.85 -28.52
CA HIS A 125 -3.16 -13.82 -29.07
C HIS A 125 -3.72 -12.39 -29.27
N LEU A 126 -3.07 -11.37 -28.70
CA LEU A 126 -3.48 -9.97 -28.79
C LEU A 126 -2.65 -9.15 -29.77
N LEU A 127 -1.50 -9.65 -30.25
CA LEU A 127 -0.52 -8.89 -31.03
C LEU A 127 -1.11 -8.20 -32.28
N ALA A 128 -2.10 -8.82 -32.91
CA ALA A 128 -2.77 -8.27 -34.10
C ALA A 128 -3.89 -7.27 -33.77
N ARG A 129 -4.41 -7.26 -32.54
CA ARG A 129 -5.54 -6.44 -32.14
C ARG A 129 -5.19 -4.96 -32.09
N ARG A 130 -6.21 -4.13 -32.28
CA ARG A 130 -6.16 -2.67 -32.11
C ARG A 130 -6.49 -2.29 -30.67
N PRO A 131 -6.06 -1.11 -30.18
CA PRO A 131 -6.27 -0.71 -28.79
C PRO A 131 -7.74 -0.63 -28.36
N ASP A 132 -8.66 -0.37 -29.29
CA ASP A 132 -10.11 -0.33 -29.07
C ASP A 132 -10.75 -1.72 -28.94
N GLU A 133 -10.02 -2.79 -29.28
CA GLU A 133 -10.45 -4.19 -29.15
C GLU A 133 -9.96 -4.84 -27.84
N LEU A 134 -9.28 -4.07 -26.98
CA LEU A 134 -8.70 -4.55 -25.72
C LEU A 134 -9.57 -4.14 -24.53
N SER A 135 -9.72 -5.07 -23.59
CA SER A 135 -10.15 -4.74 -22.24
C SER A 135 -9.11 -3.88 -21.52
N ARG A 136 -9.52 -3.26 -20.40
CA ARG A 136 -8.60 -2.44 -19.59
C ARG A 136 -7.41 -3.25 -19.05
N GLY A 137 -7.65 -4.49 -18.63
CA GLY A 137 -6.60 -5.40 -18.14
C GLY A 137 -5.60 -5.75 -19.23
N GLU A 138 -6.09 -6.14 -20.42
CA GLU A 138 -5.22 -6.41 -21.58
C GLU A 138 -4.43 -5.15 -21.99
N THR A 139 -5.07 -3.98 -21.98
CA THR A 139 -4.40 -2.70 -22.26
C THR A 139 -3.26 -2.44 -21.28
N GLN A 140 -3.47 -2.74 -20.00
CA GLN A 140 -2.47 -2.57 -18.95
C GLN A 140 -1.28 -3.52 -19.17
N LEU A 141 -1.53 -4.80 -19.44
CA LEU A 141 -0.47 -5.76 -19.76
C LEU A 141 0.35 -5.31 -20.97
N VAL A 142 -0.31 -4.83 -22.02
CA VAL A 142 0.39 -4.32 -23.21
C VAL A 142 1.29 -3.13 -22.88
N GLN A 143 0.95 -2.31 -21.89
CA GLN A 143 1.82 -1.21 -21.45
C GLN A 143 3.00 -1.68 -20.63
N ILE A 144 2.79 -2.68 -19.78
CA ILE A 144 3.88 -3.32 -19.05
C ILE A 144 4.83 -3.96 -20.07
N ALA A 145 4.33 -4.71 -21.05
CA ALA A 145 5.13 -5.30 -22.14
C ALA A 145 5.90 -4.23 -22.94
N ARG A 146 5.23 -3.15 -23.33
CA ARG A 146 5.88 -2.01 -24.02
C ARG A 146 7.00 -1.40 -23.18
N THR A 147 6.85 -1.41 -21.86
CA THR A 147 7.86 -0.88 -20.94
C THR A 147 9.04 -1.86 -20.80
N MET A 148 8.73 -3.15 -20.69
CA MET A 148 9.70 -4.23 -20.46
C MET A 148 10.52 -4.61 -21.69
N VAL A 149 10.02 -4.39 -22.90
CA VAL A 149 10.76 -4.64 -24.15
C VAL A 149 12.12 -3.92 -24.22
N ARG A 150 12.26 -2.83 -23.47
CA ARG A 150 13.48 -2.04 -23.32
C ARG A 150 14.43 -2.52 -22.23
N THR A 151 14.02 -3.51 -21.45
CA THR A 151 14.75 -4.04 -20.29
C THR A 151 15.17 -2.90 -19.35
N PRO A 152 14.20 -2.15 -18.78
CA PRO A 152 14.51 -0.99 -17.96
C PRO A 152 15.32 -1.40 -16.72
N ARG A 153 16.16 -0.48 -16.22
CA ARG A 153 16.91 -0.70 -14.97
C ARG A 153 15.98 -0.73 -13.76
N VAL A 154 14.93 0.10 -13.81
CA VAL A 154 13.89 0.24 -12.79
C VAL A 154 12.52 0.29 -13.48
N LEU A 155 11.58 -0.52 -13.02
CA LEU A 155 10.18 -0.53 -13.44
C LEU A 155 9.35 0.28 -12.44
N LEU A 156 8.62 1.28 -12.94
CA LEU A 156 7.82 2.19 -12.15
C LEU A 156 6.35 2.01 -12.49
N LEU A 157 5.52 1.69 -11.51
CA LEU A 157 4.09 1.39 -11.69
C LEU A 157 3.25 2.36 -10.85
N ASP A 158 2.47 3.22 -11.50
CA ASP A 158 1.60 4.19 -10.82
C ASP A 158 0.15 3.68 -10.84
N GLU A 159 -0.32 3.08 -9.74
CA GLU A 159 -1.67 2.50 -9.62
C GLU A 159 -2.05 1.52 -10.74
N PRO A 160 -1.21 0.51 -11.05
CA PRO A 160 -1.39 -0.34 -12.24
C PRO A 160 -2.65 -1.21 -12.21
N LEU A 161 -3.20 -1.48 -11.03
CA LEU A 161 -4.35 -2.37 -10.81
C LEU A 161 -5.68 -1.61 -10.66
N VAL A 162 -5.65 -0.29 -10.73
CA VAL A 162 -6.82 0.54 -10.43
C VAL A 162 -7.87 0.48 -11.55
N ARG A 163 -9.14 0.46 -11.13
CA ARG A 163 -10.33 0.35 -12.01
C ARG A 163 -10.38 -0.96 -12.83
N LEU A 164 -9.73 -2.01 -12.36
CA LEU A 164 -9.93 -3.38 -12.84
C LEU A 164 -10.98 -4.07 -11.96
N ASP A 165 -11.73 -5.02 -12.50
CA ASP A 165 -12.56 -5.90 -11.67
C ASP A 165 -11.68 -6.87 -10.87
N ALA A 166 -12.26 -7.49 -9.83
CA ALA A 166 -11.52 -8.32 -8.89
C ALA A 166 -10.80 -9.50 -9.55
N ALA A 167 -11.41 -10.13 -10.57
CA ALA A 167 -10.81 -11.26 -11.29
C ALA A 167 -9.58 -10.80 -12.08
N ARG A 168 -9.67 -9.67 -12.78
CA ARG A 168 -8.55 -9.07 -13.51
C ARG A 168 -7.46 -8.54 -12.60
N GLN A 169 -7.80 -8.00 -11.42
CA GLN A 169 -6.81 -7.63 -10.42
C GLN A 169 -6.03 -8.84 -9.92
N ALA A 170 -6.72 -9.92 -9.56
CA ALA A 170 -6.08 -11.16 -9.11
C ALA A 170 -5.14 -11.74 -10.18
N GLN A 171 -5.60 -11.79 -11.44
CA GLN A 171 -4.75 -12.22 -12.55
C GLN A 171 -3.51 -11.32 -12.70
N MET A 172 -3.69 -10.01 -12.75
CA MET A 172 -2.58 -9.07 -12.95
C MET A 172 -1.57 -9.08 -11.79
N ARG A 173 -2.02 -9.29 -10.54
CA ARG A 173 -1.11 -9.51 -9.40
C ARG A 173 -0.17 -10.68 -9.66
N THR A 174 -0.72 -11.81 -10.10
CA THR A 174 0.05 -13.00 -10.46
C THR A 174 1.05 -12.68 -11.57
N GLU A 175 0.62 -12.01 -12.63
CA GLU A 175 1.50 -11.62 -13.75
C GLU A 175 2.63 -10.69 -13.30
N LEU A 176 2.35 -9.68 -12.47
CA LEU A 176 3.35 -8.75 -11.94
C LEU A 176 4.35 -9.46 -11.01
N ALA A 177 3.87 -10.36 -10.14
CA ALA A 177 4.73 -11.15 -9.27
C ALA A 177 5.64 -12.09 -10.07
N MET A 178 5.11 -12.76 -11.10
CA MET A 178 5.89 -13.61 -12.00
C MET A 178 6.91 -12.80 -12.81
N LEU A 179 6.53 -11.62 -13.30
CA LEU A 179 7.43 -10.72 -14.01
C LEU A 179 8.60 -10.28 -13.12
N GLN A 180 8.33 -9.88 -11.88
CA GLN A 180 9.39 -9.48 -10.97
C GLN A 180 10.31 -10.66 -10.62
N ALA A 181 9.74 -11.85 -10.35
CA ALA A 181 10.51 -13.04 -10.04
C ALA A 181 11.37 -13.53 -11.23
N GLY A 182 10.86 -13.41 -12.46
CA GLY A 182 11.55 -13.86 -13.67
C GLY A 182 12.63 -12.90 -14.17
N TYR A 183 12.36 -11.58 -14.15
CA TYR A 183 13.31 -10.58 -14.66
C TYR A 183 14.25 -10.02 -13.59
N GLY A 184 13.89 -10.10 -12.30
CA GLY A 184 14.63 -9.49 -11.21
C GLY A 184 14.73 -7.97 -11.32
N VAL A 185 13.80 -7.31 -12.03
CA VAL A 185 13.85 -5.86 -12.22
C VAL A 185 13.42 -5.14 -10.94
N THR A 186 14.24 -4.18 -10.50
CA THR A 186 13.86 -3.28 -9.39
C THR A 186 12.54 -2.61 -9.72
N THR A 187 11.53 -2.81 -8.88
CA THR A 187 10.15 -2.39 -9.15
C THR A 187 9.66 -1.48 -8.04
N VAL A 188 9.12 -0.31 -8.38
CA VAL A 188 8.45 0.59 -7.43
C VAL A 188 7.02 0.79 -7.87
N MET A 189 6.07 0.41 -7.02
CA MET A 189 4.65 0.44 -7.33
C MET A 189 3.87 1.29 -6.33
N ALA A 190 3.15 2.31 -6.79
CA ALA A 190 2.17 3.01 -5.98
C ALA A 190 0.82 2.29 -6.04
N THR A 191 0.19 2.12 -4.89
CA THR A 191 -1.16 1.57 -4.78
C THR A 191 -1.91 2.19 -3.60
N ASN A 192 -3.24 2.10 -3.65
CA ASN A 192 -4.12 2.39 -2.52
C ASN A 192 -4.85 1.12 -2.04
N ASP A 193 -4.59 -0.04 -2.67
CA ASP A 193 -5.20 -1.31 -2.33
C ASP A 193 -4.32 -2.03 -1.29
N PRO A 194 -4.85 -2.35 -0.10
CA PRO A 194 -4.08 -3.05 0.94
C PRO A 194 -3.58 -4.44 0.51
N ILE A 195 -4.34 -5.16 -0.31
CA ILE A 195 -3.95 -6.49 -0.80
C ILE A 195 -2.71 -6.34 -1.69
N ASP A 196 -2.72 -5.36 -2.59
CA ASP A 196 -1.56 -5.08 -3.44
C ASP A 196 -0.32 -4.72 -2.61
N ALA A 197 -0.52 -3.93 -1.55
CA ALA A 197 0.54 -3.46 -0.68
C ALA A 197 1.18 -4.57 0.16
N LEU A 198 0.39 -5.56 0.57
CA LEU A 198 0.83 -6.63 1.49
C LEU A 198 1.31 -7.90 0.79
N THR A 199 0.93 -8.13 -0.47
CA THR A 199 1.16 -9.44 -1.12
C THR A 199 2.25 -9.46 -2.17
N MET A 200 2.55 -8.33 -2.82
CA MET A 200 3.55 -8.28 -3.90
C MET A 200 4.91 -7.72 -3.47
N PRO A 201 4.99 -6.59 -2.73
CA PRO A 201 6.27 -5.99 -2.39
C PRO A 201 7.02 -6.76 -1.31
N SER A 202 8.36 -6.72 -1.36
CA SER A 202 9.22 -7.12 -0.25
C SER A 202 9.37 -6.03 0.80
N ARG A 203 9.18 -4.76 0.42
CA ARG A 203 9.16 -3.61 1.33
C ARG A 203 8.07 -2.61 0.96
N LEU A 204 7.64 -1.84 1.95
CA LEU A 204 6.52 -0.92 1.86
C LEU A 204 6.91 0.46 2.40
N VAL A 205 6.81 1.48 1.55
CA VAL A 205 6.95 2.89 1.90
C VAL A 205 5.57 3.43 2.24
N VAL A 206 5.41 3.96 3.44
CA VAL A 206 4.19 4.65 3.87
C VAL A 206 4.44 6.15 3.84
N ILE A 207 3.62 6.87 3.07
CA ILE A 207 3.69 8.33 2.96
C ILE A 207 2.49 8.97 3.67
N HIS A 208 2.77 9.89 4.58
CA HIS A 208 1.76 10.71 5.22
C HIS A 208 2.28 12.12 5.51
N ARG A 209 1.40 13.13 5.41
CA ARG A 209 1.73 14.56 5.63
C ARG A 209 3.05 14.98 4.96
N GLN A 210 3.20 14.61 3.67
CA GLN A 210 4.37 14.96 2.85
C GLN A 210 5.70 14.32 3.33
N ARG A 211 5.66 13.24 4.12
CA ARG A 211 6.86 12.55 4.62
C ARG A 211 6.71 11.06 4.48
N VAL A 212 7.83 10.36 4.33
CA VAL A 212 7.88 8.93 4.60
C VAL A 212 7.80 8.74 6.11
N VAL A 213 6.78 8.00 6.56
CA VAL A 213 6.57 7.73 7.99
C VAL A 213 7.01 6.33 8.41
N GLN A 214 7.11 5.41 7.46
CA GLN A 214 7.62 4.05 7.68
C GLN A 214 8.14 3.48 6.36
N PHE A 215 9.23 2.72 6.41
CA PHE A 215 9.78 1.99 5.27
C PHE A 215 10.31 0.63 5.75
N ASP A 216 9.49 -0.41 5.63
CA ASP A 216 9.75 -1.71 6.27
C ASP A 216 9.09 -2.86 5.49
N HIS A 217 9.27 -4.10 5.95
CA HIS A 217 8.58 -5.27 5.41
C HIS A 217 7.05 -5.12 5.59
N PRO A 218 6.21 -5.55 4.62
CA PRO A 218 4.76 -5.39 4.72
C PRO A 218 4.15 -5.96 6.01
N ASP A 219 4.63 -7.12 6.46
CA ASP A 219 4.19 -7.72 7.73
C ASP A 219 4.49 -6.83 8.95
N ALA A 220 5.64 -6.17 8.96
CA ALA A 220 6.02 -5.24 10.03
C ALA A 220 5.15 -3.99 10.01
N VAL A 221 4.86 -3.43 8.83
CA VAL A 221 3.93 -2.30 8.68
C VAL A 221 2.52 -2.70 9.10
N TYR A 222 2.08 -3.93 8.80
CA TYR A 222 0.75 -4.43 9.16
C TYR A 222 0.60 -4.65 10.67
N ARG A 223 1.56 -5.33 11.31
CA ARG A 223 1.51 -5.70 12.73
C ARG A 223 1.94 -4.57 13.66
N SER A 224 2.95 -3.80 13.26
CA SER A 224 3.53 -2.72 14.06
C SER A 224 3.61 -1.42 13.24
N PRO A 225 2.44 -0.88 12.82
CA PRO A 225 2.38 0.37 12.06
C PRO A 225 2.94 1.54 12.89
N ALA A 226 3.83 2.34 12.30
CA ALA A 226 4.42 3.49 12.99
C ALA A 226 3.43 4.66 13.18
N THR A 227 2.34 4.68 12.41
CA THR A 227 1.30 5.71 12.48
C THR A 227 -0.09 5.12 12.21
N ILE A 228 -1.13 5.85 12.59
CA ILE A 228 -2.52 5.52 12.24
C ILE A 228 -2.66 5.32 10.72
N ASP A 229 -2.03 6.18 9.91
CA ASP A 229 -2.08 6.08 8.45
C ASP A 229 -1.45 4.79 7.91
N ALA A 230 -0.37 4.30 8.54
CA ALA A 230 0.19 3.00 8.21
C ALA A 230 -0.77 1.86 8.58
N ALA A 231 -1.46 1.97 9.71
CA ALA A 231 -2.41 0.98 10.18
C ALA A 231 -3.63 0.85 9.23
N VAL A 232 -4.24 1.98 8.86
CA VAL A 232 -5.40 2.02 7.96
C VAL A 232 -5.02 1.81 6.49
N GLY A 233 -3.81 2.20 6.09
CA GLY A 233 -3.30 2.00 4.73
C GLY A 233 -2.99 0.54 4.40
N THR A 234 -2.89 -0.32 5.41
CA THR A 234 -2.61 -1.75 5.29
C THR A 234 -3.84 -2.62 5.60
N GLY A 235 -5.04 -2.05 5.56
CA GLY A 235 -6.31 -2.78 5.68
C GLY A 235 -7.18 -2.28 6.82
N ASP A 236 -8.25 -3.01 7.09
CA ASP A 236 -9.23 -2.62 8.10
C ASP A 236 -8.59 -2.52 9.50
N CYS A 237 -8.85 -1.41 10.16
CA CYS A 237 -8.41 -1.12 11.53
C CYS A 237 -9.43 -0.18 12.18
N TRP A 238 -9.99 -0.58 13.32
CA TRP A 238 -10.85 0.30 14.10
C TRP A 238 -9.98 1.18 14.99
N LEU A 239 -10.33 2.45 15.03
CA LEU A 239 -9.69 3.45 15.85
C LEU A 239 -10.64 3.81 16.99
N LEU A 240 -10.31 3.39 18.20
CA LEU A 240 -11.12 3.61 19.40
C LEU A 240 -10.38 4.53 20.37
N PRO A 241 -11.01 5.60 20.88
CA PRO A 241 -10.39 6.40 21.93
C PRO A 241 -10.34 5.61 23.24
N ALA A 242 -9.19 5.61 23.89
CA ALA A 242 -9.00 5.04 25.21
C ALA A 242 -8.34 6.05 26.15
N THR A 243 -8.60 5.92 27.44
CA THR A 243 -7.86 6.64 28.48
C THR A 243 -6.85 5.69 29.10
N VAL A 244 -5.63 6.15 29.33
CA VAL A 244 -4.61 5.36 30.01
C VAL A 244 -4.78 5.50 31.51
N SER A 245 -4.92 4.38 32.22
CA SER A 245 -4.85 4.32 33.68
C SER A 245 -3.76 3.35 34.12
N ALA A 246 -3.38 3.36 35.40
CA ALA A 246 -2.31 2.51 35.91
C ALA A 246 -2.68 1.94 37.28
N ASP A 247 -2.16 0.76 37.58
CA ASP A 247 -2.19 0.16 38.91
C ASP A 247 -0.80 -0.42 39.26
N ARG A 248 -0.74 -1.24 40.32
CA ARG A 248 0.53 -1.81 40.81
C ARG A 248 1.19 -2.79 39.84
N GLU A 249 0.45 -3.35 38.90
CA GLU A 249 0.92 -4.40 38.01
C GLU A 249 1.31 -3.86 36.61
N GLY A 250 1.12 -2.56 36.31
CA GLY A 250 1.20 -2.00 34.94
C GLY A 250 0.04 -1.07 34.53
N PHE A 251 -0.27 -1.03 33.23
CA PHE A 251 -1.19 -0.06 32.63
C PHE A 251 -2.49 -0.69 32.13
N TRP A 252 -3.54 0.13 32.09
CA TRP A 252 -4.84 -0.18 31.53
C TRP A 252 -5.18 0.81 30.41
N LEU A 253 -5.84 0.29 29.39
CA LEU A 253 -6.42 1.05 28.30
C LEU A 253 -7.94 0.92 28.40
N ASP A 254 -8.59 2.01 28.81
CA ASP A 254 -10.02 2.03 29.12
C ASP A 254 -10.77 2.78 28.00
N VAL A 255 -11.53 2.04 27.19
CA VAL A 255 -12.44 2.61 26.18
C VAL A 255 -13.80 2.85 26.83
N ALA A 256 -14.22 4.11 26.90
CA ALA A 256 -15.53 4.47 27.42
C ALA A 256 -16.65 4.12 26.43
N HIS A 257 -17.86 3.89 26.96
CA HIS A 257 -19.05 3.82 26.14
C HIS A 257 -19.29 5.15 25.40
N ARG A 258 -19.70 5.09 24.13
CA ARG A 258 -19.83 6.28 23.27
C ARG A 258 -20.86 7.31 23.76
N ARG A 259 -21.84 6.89 24.56
CA ARG A 259 -22.94 7.74 25.07
C ARG A 259 -23.21 7.59 26.58
N ALA A 260 -22.25 7.09 27.35
CA ALA A 260 -22.47 6.91 28.80
C ALA A 260 -22.11 8.14 29.63
N ALA A 261 -22.64 8.17 30.86
CA ALA A 261 -22.19 9.07 31.91
C ALA A 261 -20.72 8.78 32.30
N HIS A 262 -20.04 9.77 32.86
CA HIS A 262 -18.59 9.73 33.16
C HIS A 262 -18.15 8.57 34.08
N ASP A 263 -19.06 7.95 34.84
CA ASP A 263 -18.75 6.91 35.84
C ASP A 263 -19.15 5.46 35.43
N ALA A 264 -19.54 5.24 34.17
CA ALA A 264 -19.81 3.89 33.70
C ALA A 264 -18.53 3.05 33.58
N ALA A 265 -18.63 1.74 33.83
CA ALA A 265 -17.55 0.81 33.55
C ALA A 265 -17.12 0.92 32.07
N PRO A 266 -15.83 0.71 31.74
CA PRO A 266 -15.37 0.81 30.36
C PRO A 266 -16.01 -0.28 29.49
N ALA A 267 -16.34 0.09 28.24
CA ALA A 267 -16.88 -0.82 27.24
C ALA A 267 -15.85 -1.87 26.81
N LEU A 268 -14.58 -1.48 26.81
CA LEU A 268 -13.42 -2.35 26.62
C LEU A 268 -12.33 -1.92 27.58
N ARG A 269 -11.77 -2.89 28.30
CA ARG A 269 -10.62 -2.69 29.18
C ARG A 269 -9.54 -3.68 28.81
N HIS A 270 -8.35 -3.18 28.47
CA HIS A 270 -7.24 -4.01 28.03
C HIS A 270 -5.98 -3.74 28.85
N ARG A 271 -5.27 -4.82 29.21
CA ARG A 271 -4.03 -4.76 29.98
C ARG A 271 -2.85 -4.44 29.07
N ALA A 272 -2.01 -3.50 29.44
CA ALA A 272 -0.81 -3.14 28.68
C ALA A 272 0.43 -3.00 29.59
N TRP A 273 1.59 -3.32 29.01
CA TRP A 273 2.87 -3.34 29.74
C TRP A 273 3.93 -2.40 29.14
N ALA A 274 3.59 -1.64 28.10
CA ALA A 274 4.54 -0.73 27.47
C ALA A 274 4.90 0.44 28.42
N PRO A 275 6.17 0.57 28.84
CA PRO A 275 6.56 1.57 29.84
C PRO A 275 6.28 3.02 29.44
N VAL A 276 6.28 3.31 28.13
CA VAL A 276 6.02 4.66 27.61
C VAL A 276 4.61 5.17 27.92
N LEU A 277 3.66 4.26 28.20
CA LEU A 277 2.31 4.63 28.64
C LEU A 277 2.29 5.38 29.97
N ALA A 278 3.36 5.31 30.77
CA ALA A 278 3.52 6.12 31.98
C ALA A 278 3.38 7.62 31.69
N ASN A 279 3.86 8.09 30.53
CA ASN A 279 3.79 9.50 30.12
C ASN A 279 2.38 9.93 29.69
N HIS A 280 1.46 8.97 29.54
CA HIS A 280 0.11 9.17 29.03
C HIS A 280 -0.97 8.88 30.08
N ILE A 281 -0.61 8.58 31.34
CA ILE A 281 -1.60 8.35 32.40
C ILE A 281 -2.56 9.53 32.52
N GLY A 282 -3.86 9.25 32.50
CA GLY A 282 -4.95 10.24 32.52
C GLY A 282 -5.20 10.94 31.18
N GLN A 283 -4.39 10.65 30.15
CA GLN A 283 -4.56 11.22 28.81
C GLN A 283 -5.32 10.26 27.89
N GLN A 284 -5.90 10.83 26.84
CA GLN A 284 -6.56 10.09 25.78
C GLN A 284 -5.53 9.63 24.74
N VAL A 285 -5.59 8.35 24.38
CA VAL A 285 -4.84 7.70 23.30
C VAL A 285 -5.83 7.08 22.31
N THR A 286 -5.34 6.69 21.13
CA THR A 286 -6.14 5.97 20.14
C THR A 286 -5.68 4.52 20.06
N LEU A 287 -6.59 3.57 20.24
CA LEU A 287 -6.35 2.15 20.00
C LEU A 287 -6.65 1.80 18.56
N GLY A 288 -5.72 1.15 17.88
CA GLY A 288 -5.93 0.44 16.62
C GLY A 288 -6.17 -1.04 16.88
N ILE A 289 -7.33 -1.54 16.48
CA ILE A 289 -7.69 -2.96 16.61
C ILE A 289 -8.12 -3.47 15.24
N ARG A 290 -7.51 -4.57 14.77
CA ARG A 290 -7.91 -5.18 13.49
C ARG A 290 -9.01 -6.22 13.69
N PRO A 291 -9.89 -6.42 12.70
CA PRO A 291 -10.89 -7.50 12.76
C PRO A 291 -10.30 -8.88 13.08
N GLY A 292 -9.14 -9.20 12.52
CA GLY A 292 -8.46 -10.48 12.73
C GLY A 292 -7.77 -10.63 14.09
N ASP A 293 -7.60 -9.54 14.83
CA ASP A 293 -6.98 -9.54 16.17
C ASP A 293 -8.02 -9.69 17.29
N VAL A 294 -9.28 -9.93 16.93
CA VAL A 294 -10.38 -10.12 17.88
C VAL A 294 -11.08 -11.43 17.61
N VAL A 295 -11.14 -12.28 18.63
CA VAL A 295 -11.73 -13.61 18.54
C VAL A 295 -12.92 -13.74 19.47
N ALA A 296 -13.97 -14.44 19.03
CA ALA A 296 -15.08 -14.80 19.89
C ALA A 296 -14.61 -15.83 20.94
N SER A 297 -14.83 -15.52 22.21
CA SER A 297 -14.41 -16.34 23.35
C SER A 297 -15.51 -16.35 24.42
N PRO A 298 -16.00 -17.51 24.88
CA PRO A 298 -17.06 -17.60 25.90
C PRO A 298 -16.73 -16.85 27.21
N ASN A 299 -15.44 -16.71 27.51
CA ASN A 299 -14.93 -16.04 28.71
C ASN A 299 -14.19 -14.74 28.37
N GLY A 300 -14.34 -14.23 27.15
CA GLY A 300 -13.74 -12.97 26.73
C GLY A 300 -14.22 -11.78 27.58
N PRO A 301 -13.33 -10.85 27.95
CA PRO A 301 -13.67 -9.73 28.84
C PRO A 301 -14.54 -8.66 28.18
N VAL A 302 -14.59 -8.62 26.85
CA VAL A 302 -15.35 -7.61 26.09
C VAL A 302 -16.69 -8.19 25.68
N VAL A 303 -17.77 -7.48 25.97
CA VAL A 303 -19.13 -7.85 25.56
C VAL A 303 -19.51 -7.04 24.33
N ALA A 304 -20.04 -7.71 23.29
CA ALA A 304 -20.48 -7.07 22.07
C ALA A 304 -21.85 -7.59 21.64
N ALA A 305 -22.72 -6.69 21.20
CA ALA A 305 -24.00 -7.06 20.61
C ALA A 305 -23.88 -7.14 19.08
N VAL A 306 -24.32 -8.24 18.48
CA VAL A 306 -24.28 -8.43 17.02
C VAL A 306 -25.41 -7.61 16.40
N THR A 307 -25.05 -6.49 15.78
CA THR A 307 -26.04 -5.55 15.22
C THR A 307 -26.44 -5.90 13.80
N LYS A 308 -25.52 -6.49 13.02
CA LYS A 308 -25.78 -6.84 11.63
C LYS A 308 -24.78 -7.86 11.11
N ILE A 309 -25.24 -8.85 10.35
CA ILE A 309 -24.37 -9.79 9.63
C ILE A 309 -24.34 -9.37 8.17
N VAL A 310 -23.14 -9.09 7.66
CA VAL A 310 -22.93 -8.61 6.29
C VAL A 310 -21.84 -9.46 5.65
N PRO A 311 -22.20 -10.60 5.03
CA PRO A 311 -21.24 -11.44 4.32
C PRO A 311 -20.46 -10.62 3.29
N GLY A 312 -19.13 -10.69 3.33
CA GLY A 312 -18.23 -9.93 2.44
C GLY A 312 -17.93 -8.49 2.88
N GLY A 313 -18.51 -7.99 3.98
CA GLY A 313 -18.07 -6.75 4.62
C GLY A 313 -16.82 -6.94 5.49
N PRO A 314 -16.20 -5.84 5.97
CA PRO A 314 -15.11 -5.88 6.95
C PRO A 314 -15.44 -6.78 8.15
N GLY A 315 -14.68 -7.86 8.33
CA GLY A 315 -14.92 -8.91 9.34
C GLY A 315 -16.10 -9.85 9.06
N GLY A 316 -17.13 -9.42 8.32
CA GLY A 316 -18.31 -10.24 7.98
C GLY A 316 -19.52 -10.01 8.90
N ALA A 317 -19.33 -9.39 10.07
CA ALA A 317 -20.41 -8.96 10.95
C ALA A 317 -20.07 -7.64 11.64
N TYR A 318 -21.06 -6.79 11.86
CA TYR A 318 -20.94 -5.57 12.66
C TYR A 318 -21.47 -5.81 14.07
N CYS A 319 -20.64 -5.55 15.06
CA CYS A 319 -21.02 -5.58 16.46
C CYS A 319 -20.91 -4.19 17.10
N ASP A 320 -21.74 -3.97 18.10
CA ASP A 320 -21.66 -2.81 18.98
C ASP A 320 -20.89 -3.17 20.24
N ILE A 321 -19.78 -2.48 20.48
CA ILE A 321 -19.00 -2.55 21.72
C ILE A 321 -19.22 -1.22 22.45
N GLY A 322 -20.23 -1.17 23.31
CA GLY A 322 -20.55 0.01 24.10
C GLY A 322 -20.83 1.29 23.29
N GLY A 323 -21.50 1.17 22.14
CA GLY A 323 -21.79 2.27 21.22
C GLY A 323 -20.77 2.45 20.09
N TRP A 324 -19.69 1.67 20.08
CA TRP A 324 -18.68 1.64 19.02
C TRP A 324 -18.98 0.51 18.03
N ARG A 325 -19.20 0.87 16.76
CA ARG A 325 -19.46 -0.11 15.71
C ARG A 325 -18.14 -0.68 15.19
N CYS A 326 -17.99 -1.99 15.32
CA CYS A 326 -16.77 -2.75 15.00
C CYS A 326 -17.11 -3.92 14.06
N GLY A 327 -16.28 -4.19 13.05
CA GLY A 327 -16.54 -5.23 12.03
C GLY A 327 -15.79 -6.54 12.30
N LEU A 328 -16.39 -7.52 12.98
CA LEU A 328 -15.75 -8.74 13.48
C LEU A 328 -15.97 -9.96 12.59
N THR A 329 -15.02 -10.89 12.63
CA THR A 329 -15.21 -12.26 12.14
C THR A 329 -15.76 -13.12 13.27
N LEU A 330 -16.99 -13.60 13.08
CA LEU A 330 -17.73 -14.38 14.06
C LEU A 330 -17.92 -15.83 13.57
N PRO A 331 -18.09 -16.80 14.48
CA PRO A 331 -18.52 -18.15 14.12
C PRO A 331 -19.86 -18.15 13.38
N ALA A 332 -20.06 -19.10 12.46
CA ALA A 332 -21.24 -19.17 11.61
C ALA A 332 -22.57 -19.38 12.35
N GLU A 333 -22.51 -19.85 13.60
CA GLU A 333 -23.68 -20.11 14.45
C GLU A 333 -24.27 -18.83 15.07
N VAL A 334 -23.54 -17.72 15.03
CA VAL A 334 -23.96 -16.45 15.62
C VAL A 334 -24.96 -15.72 14.71
N SER A 335 -26.04 -15.22 15.30
CA SER A 335 -27.13 -14.52 14.63
C SER A 335 -27.20 -13.03 14.99
N GLU A 336 -27.91 -12.24 14.17
CA GLU A 336 -28.21 -10.86 14.51
C GLU A 336 -29.04 -10.78 15.79
N GLY A 337 -28.67 -9.89 16.71
CA GLY A 337 -29.28 -9.76 18.03
C GLY A 337 -28.57 -10.55 19.13
N ASP A 338 -27.68 -11.48 18.78
CA ASP A 338 -26.89 -12.22 19.77
C ASP A 338 -25.93 -11.32 20.52
N VAL A 339 -25.60 -11.72 21.75
CA VAL A 339 -24.54 -11.10 22.55
C VAL A 339 -23.39 -12.07 22.62
N VAL A 340 -22.23 -11.64 22.12
CA VAL A 340 -21.00 -12.42 22.12
C VAL A 340 -19.98 -11.81 23.08
N ARG A 341 -19.09 -12.66 23.58
CA ARG A 341 -17.90 -12.24 24.31
C ARG A 341 -16.67 -12.36 23.43
N LEU A 342 -15.78 -11.39 23.55
CA LEU A 342 -14.63 -11.22 22.67
C LEU A 342 -13.35 -11.14 23.51
N GLN A 343 -12.30 -11.74 22.96
CA GLN A 343 -10.92 -11.57 23.39
C GLN A 343 -10.19 -10.74 22.34
N VAL A 344 -9.46 -9.72 22.78
CA VAL A 344 -8.54 -8.97 21.93
C VAL A 344 -7.17 -9.56 22.13
N ASP A 345 -6.58 -10.11 21.07
CA ASP A 345 -5.27 -10.77 21.12
C ASP A 345 -4.15 -9.78 20.81
N HIS A 346 -4.42 -8.81 19.93
CA HIS A 346 -3.45 -7.82 19.53
C HIS A 346 -4.12 -6.45 19.32
N LEU A 347 -3.42 -5.40 19.72
CA LEU A 347 -3.80 -4.01 19.47
C LEU A 347 -2.55 -3.16 19.39
N VAL A 348 -2.69 -1.98 18.79
CA VAL A 348 -1.63 -0.97 18.70
C VAL A 348 -2.15 0.31 19.34
N VAL A 349 -1.31 1.02 20.08
CA VAL A 349 -1.67 2.29 20.72
C VAL A 349 -0.99 3.43 19.99
N PHE A 350 -1.76 4.45 19.64
CA PHE A 350 -1.29 5.68 19.00
C PHE A 350 -1.51 6.87 19.92
N ASP A 351 -0.55 7.78 19.89
CA ASP A 351 -0.69 9.09 20.49
C ASP A 351 -1.77 9.89 19.75
N ASN A 352 -2.73 10.46 20.49
CA ASN A 352 -3.92 11.08 19.92
C ASN A 352 -3.62 12.38 19.15
N ALA A 353 -2.56 13.11 19.52
CA ALA A 353 -2.22 14.39 18.90
C ALA A 353 -1.38 14.21 17.62
N THR A 354 -0.42 13.29 17.68
CA THR A 354 0.56 13.07 16.60
C THR A 354 0.14 11.95 15.65
N GLY A 355 -0.70 11.02 16.10
CA GLY A 355 -1.07 9.82 15.36
C GLY A 355 0.06 8.80 15.22
N ARG A 356 1.15 8.94 15.98
CA ARG A 356 2.29 8.03 16.00
C ARG A 356 2.06 6.89 16.97
N ALA A 357 2.56 5.70 16.63
CA ALA A 357 2.53 4.57 17.54
C ALA A 357 3.37 4.83 18.78
N ILE A 358 2.85 4.42 19.92
CA ILE A 358 3.49 4.49 21.23
C ILE A 358 3.62 3.11 21.87
N ALA A 359 2.69 2.19 21.65
CA ALA A 359 2.77 0.83 22.21
C ALA A 359 2.22 -0.23 21.26
#